data_AF-A0A937C6D6-F1
#
_entry.id   AF-A0A937C6D6-F1
#
_cell.length_a   1.000
_cell.length_b   1.000
_cell.length_c   1.000
_cell.angle_alpha   90.00
_cell.angle_beta   90.00
_cell.angle_gamma   90.00
#
_symmetry.space_group_name_H-M   'P 1'
#
loop_
_entity.id
_entity.type
_entity.pdbx_description
1 polymer ?
#
loop_
_entity_poly.entity_id
_entity_poly.type
_entity_poly.pdbx_seq_one_letter_code
_entity_poly.pdbx_strand_id
1 'polypeptide(L)'
;MPAVYVKYPVYKKFFEENYDDKTIKIVVSSGLSKRTGHNVIGYINNHAASTIVLGAHYDHLGYGEDKNSLYTGHTPMIHNGADDNASGTAALIELAQWANDKKVQYKKHNFLFIAFFREELGLYGSKYFTENPTVDLKSISYMINMDMLGRLNDSTHSITIGGYGTSPTWEK
;
A
#
# COMPACT_ATOMS: atom_id res chain seq x y z
N MET A 1 2.83 -25.23 1.74
CA MET A 1 1.66 -26.03 2.19
C MET A 1 0.40 -25.22 1.90
N PRO A 2 -0.64 -25.78 1.27
CA PRO A 2 -1.91 -25.06 1.10
C PRO A 2 -2.53 -24.79 2.47
N ALA A 3 -3.00 -23.56 2.69
CA ALA A 3 -3.84 -23.22 3.83
C ALA A 3 -5.30 -23.41 3.44
N VAL A 4 -6.07 -24.10 4.27
CA VAL A 4 -7.50 -24.36 4.04
C VAL A 4 -8.30 -23.69 5.15
N TYR A 5 -9.18 -22.78 4.77
CA TYR A 5 -10.11 -22.13 5.68
C TYR A 5 -11.49 -22.77 5.55
N VAL A 6 -12.08 -23.21 6.66
CA VAL A 6 -13.41 -23.80 6.74
C VAL A 6 -14.37 -22.79 7.36
N LYS A 7 -15.45 -22.44 6.64
CA LYS A 7 -16.47 -21.52 7.16
C LYS A 7 -17.21 -22.15 8.35
N TYR A 8 -17.63 -21.31 9.30
CA TYR A 8 -18.29 -21.75 10.54
C TYR A 8 -19.51 -22.69 10.34
N PRO A 9 -20.42 -22.49 9.36
CA PRO A 9 -21.53 -23.43 9.16
C PRO A 9 -21.06 -24.83 8.71
N VAL A 10 -19.96 -24.91 7.96
CA VAL A 10 -19.36 -26.18 7.54
C VAL A 10 -18.66 -26.84 8.72
N TYR A 11 -17.94 -26.04 9.53
CA TYR A 11 -17.37 -26.49 10.79
C TYR A 11 -18.43 -27.12 11.70
N LYS A 12 -19.52 -26.39 11.97
CA LYS A 12 -20.65 -26.86 12.77
C LYS A 12 -21.22 -28.18 12.27
N LYS A 13 -21.54 -28.25 10.98
CA LYS A 13 -22.17 -29.42 10.37
C LYS A 13 -21.28 -30.67 10.40
N PHE A 14 -19.97 -30.52 10.25
CA PHE A 14 -19.08 -31.66 9.99
C PHE A 14 -18.08 -31.95 11.11
N PHE A 15 -17.82 -31.02 12.03
CA PHE A 15 -16.72 -31.10 13.01
C PHE A 15 -17.14 -30.79 14.46
N GLU A 16 -18.26 -30.10 14.71
CA GLU A 16 -18.63 -29.68 16.07
C GLU A 16 -19.15 -30.82 16.97
N GLU A 17 -19.85 -31.81 16.39
CA GLU A 17 -20.53 -32.86 17.17
C GLU A 17 -20.02 -34.29 16.91
N ASN A 18 -19.01 -34.48 16.04
CA ASN A 18 -18.51 -35.82 15.68
C ASN A 18 -16.99 -35.89 15.82
N TYR A 19 -16.52 -36.65 16.81
CA TYR A 19 -15.10 -36.87 17.13
C TYR A 19 -14.44 -38.00 16.32
N ASP A 20 -15.17 -38.61 15.39
CA ASP A 20 -14.62 -39.66 14.53
C ASP A 20 -13.61 -39.11 13.52
N ASP A 21 -12.64 -39.94 13.15
CA ASP A 21 -11.66 -39.62 12.10
C ASP A 21 -12.36 -39.33 10.76
N LYS A 22 -12.21 -38.10 10.26
CA LYS A 22 -12.77 -37.70 8.95
C LYS A 22 -11.66 -37.49 7.94
N THR A 23 -11.74 -38.23 6.84
CA THR A 23 -10.85 -38.03 5.69
C THR A 23 -11.41 -36.93 4.79
N ILE A 24 -10.66 -35.84 4.62
CA ILE A 24 -10.98 -34.76 3.68
C ILE A 24 -10.02 -34.86 2.49
N LYS A 25 -10.58 -35.08 1.29
CA LYS A 25 -9.81 -35.03 0.04
C LYS A 25 -9.95 -33.64 -0.58
N ILE A 26 -8.83 -32.94 -0.71
CA ILE A 26 -8.76 -31.61 -1.30
C ILE A 26 -7.88 -31.68 -2.54
N VAL A 27 -8.43 -31.27 -3.68
CA VAL A 27 -7.65 -31.09 -4.92
C VAL A 27 -7.42 -29.60 -5.08
N VAL A 28 -6.16 -29.17 -4.96
CA VAL A 28 -5.76 -27.78 -5.16
C VAL A 28 -5.11 -27.67 -6.53
N SER A 29 -5.70 -26.88 -7.42
CA SER A 29 -5.06 -26.43 -8.65
C SER A 29 -4.63 -24.98 -8.46
N SER A 30 -3.39 -24.68 -8.81
CA SER A 30 -2.84 -23.32 -8.76
C SER A 30 -2.27 -22.97 -10.12
N GLY A 31 -2.63 -21.79 -10.63
CA GLY A 31 -2.04 -21.21 -11.83
C GLY A 31 -1.26 -19.96 -11.45
N LEU A 32 -0.09 -19.76 -12.06
CA LEU A 32 0.65 -18.51 -11.93
C LEU A 32 0.05 -17.47 -12.88
N SER A 33 -0.51 -16.40 -12.33
CA SER A 33 -0.82 -15.19 -13.08
C SER A 33 0.36 -14.22 -12.92
N LYS A 34 1.06 -13.93 -14.02
CA LYS A 34 2.12 -12.91 -14.03
C LYS A 34 1.51 -11.61 -14.53
N ARG A 35 1.71 -10.53 -13.77
CA ARG A 35 1.40 -9.16 -14.17
C ARG A 35 2.66 -8.31 -13.95
N THR A 36 2.92 -7.41 -14.88
CA THR A 36 3.98 -6.40 -14.74
C THR A 36 3.35 -5.11 -14.24
N GLY A 37 4.00 -4.46 -13.28
CA GLY A 37 3.65 -3.12 -12.84
C GLY A 37 4.89 -2.29 -12.56
N HIS A 38 4.70 -1.00 -12.33
CA HIS A 38 5.78 -0.02 -12.30
C HIS A 38 5.58 0.94 -11.15
N ASN A 39 6.60 1.14 -10.32
CA ASN A 39 6.62 2.34 -9.50
C ASN A 39 6.90 3.54 -10.41
N VAL A 40 6.23 4.66 -10.16
CA VAL A 40 6.49 5.93 -10.85
C VAL A 40 7.25 6.84 -9.91
N ILE A 41 8.39 7.37 -10.35
CA ILE A 41 9.31 8.12 -9.50
C ILE A 41 9.62 9.49 -10.11
N GLY A 42 9.54 10.53 -9.28
CA GLY A 42 10.08 11.86 -9.55
C GLY A 42 11.17 12.21 -8.54
N TYR A 43 12.25 12.85 -8.99
CA TYR A 43 13.36 13.25 -8.11
C TYR A 43 13.73 14.71 -8.31
N ILE A 44 13.75 15.47 -7.21
CA ILE A 44 14.25 16.84 -7.17
C ILE A 44 15.60 16.82 -6.45
N ASN A 45 16.66 17.10 -7.21
CA ASN A 45 18.02 17.20 -6.69
C ASN A 45 18.32 18.64 -6.29
N ASN A 46 18.44 18.89 -4.99
CA ASN A 46 18.85 20.19 -4.44
C ASN A 46 20.34 20.23 -4.08
N HIS A 47 21.11 19.19 -4.46
CA HIS A 47 22.49 18.98 -4.03
C HIS A 47 22.64 18.89 -2.51
N ALA A 48 21.59 18.42 -1.82
CA ALA A 48 21.60 18.22 -0.38
C ALA A 48 22.22 16.87 -0.01
N ALA A 49 22.69 16.76 1.23
CA ALA A 49 23.29 15.53 1.76
C ALA A 49 22.25 14.41 2.03
N SER A 50 21.00 14.77 2.28
CA SER A 50 19.94 13.79 2.58
C SER A 50 18.68 13.99 1.76
N THR A 51 17.91 12.91 1.65
CA THR A 51 16.70 12.79 0.84
C THR A 51 15.50 12.55 1.74
N ILE A 52 14.39 13.24 1.45
CA ILE A 52 13.07 12.94 2.01
C ILE A 52 12.28 12.20 0.93
N VAL A 53 11.67 11.08 1.32
CA VAL A 53 10.77 10.34 0.43
C VAL A 53 9.32 10.71 0.74
N LEU A 54 8.58 11.09 -0.29
CA LEU A 54 7.13 11.27 -0.26
C LEU A 54 6.54 10.14 -1.09
N GLY A 55 5.66 9.34 -0.49
CA GLY A 55 5.08 8.17 -1.14
C GLY A 55 3.56 8.12 -1.04
N ALA A 56 2.94 7.49 -2.03
CA ALA A 56 1.55 7.05 -2.04
C ALA A 56 1.48 5.78 -2.91
N HIS A 57 0.42 4.99 -2.86
CA HIS A 57 0.17 3.98 -3.88
C HIS A 57 -0.93 4.43 -4.83
N TYR A 58 -0.82 4.01 -6.09
CA TYR A 58 -1.73 4.45 -7.15
C TYR A 58 -2.60 3.30 -7.70
N ASP A 59 -2.31 2.06 -7.31
CA ASP A 59 -3.15 0.92 -7.63
C ASP A 59 -4.39 0.88 -6.75
N HIS A 60 -5.42 0.16 -7.22
CA HIS A 60 -6.59 -0.14 -6.44
C HIS A 60 -7.25 -1.45 -6.92
N LEU A 61 -8.27 -1.91 -6.20
CA LEU A 61 -8.89 -3.23 -6.35
C LEU A 61 -9.62 -3.50 -7.67
N GLY A 62 -9.86 -2.49 -8.51
CA GLY A 62 -10.58 -2.66 -9.77
C GLY A 62 -11.97 -3.25 -9.56
N TYR A 63 -12.28 -4.38 -10.19
CA TYR A 63 -13.54 -5.10 -9.99
C TYR A 63 -13.48 -6.11 -8.83
N GLY A 64 -12.42 -6.10 -8.04
CA GLY A 64 -12.17 -7.09 -6.99
C GLY A 64 -11.67 -8.43 -7.54
N GLU A 65 -11.09 -8.44 -8.75
CA GLU A 65 -10.64 -9.64 -9.46
C GLU A 65 -9.61 -10.47 -8.68
N ASP A 66 -8.87 -9.84 -7.78
CA ASP A 66 -7.84 -10.47 -6.97
C ASP A 66 -8.35 -10.93 -5.58
N LYS A 67 -9.69 -10.92 -5.38
CA LYS A 67 -10.38 -11.47 -4.19
C LYS A 67 -10.02 -10.81 -2.85
N ASN A 68 -9.52 -9.58 -2.89
CA ASN A 68 -9.27 -8.74 -1.71
C ASN A 68 -10.39 -7.72 -1.43
N SER A 69 -11.48 -7.75 -2.21
CA SER A 69 -12.64 -6.89 -1.99
C SER A 69 -13.52 -7.39 -0.84
N LEU A 70 -13.99 -6.44 -0.02
CA LEU A 70 -15.00 -6.67 1.02
C LEU A 70 -16.45 -6.59 0.49
N TYR A 71 -16.64 -6.31 -0.80
CA TYR A 71 -17.97 -6.22 -1.40
C TYR A 71 -18.68 -7.58 -1.42
N THR A 72 -19.90 -7.61 -0.90
CA THR A 72 -20.70 -8.85 -0.72
C THR A 72 -21.85 -9.00 -1.71
N GLY A 73 -22.05 -8.04 -2.62
CA GLY A 73 -23.13 -8.10 -3.60
C GLY A 73 -22.87 -9.12 -4.71
N HIS A 74 -23.93 -9.44 -5.46
CA HIS A 74 -23.89 -10.50 -6.46
C HIS A 74 -23.37 -10.05 -7.83
N THR A 75 -23.34 -8.74 -8.08
CA THR A 75 -22.88 -8.15 -9.34
C THR A 75 -21.53 -7.48 -9.13
N PRO A 76 -20.48 -7.82 -9.89
CA PRO A 76 -19.19 -7.14 -9.78
C PRO A 76 -19.36 -5.62 -9.89
N MET A 77 -18.77 -4.89 -8.95
CA MET A 77 -18.73 -3.42 -8.97
C MET A 77 -17.29 -2.95 -9.03
N ILE A 78 -17.10 -1.80 -9.68
CA ILE A 78 -15.82 -1.11 -9.67
C ILE A 78 -15.58 -0.48 -8.30
N HIS A 79 -14.39 -0.71 -7.76
CA HIS A 79 -13.84 0.01 -6.63
C HIS A 79 -13.04 1.16 -7.22
N ASN A 80 -13.47 2.39 -6.96
CA ASN A 80 -12.89 3.58 -7.60
C ASN A 80 -11.65 4.11 -6.88
N GLY A 81 -11.42 3.70 -5.63
CA GLY A 81 -10.21 4.06 -4.89
C GLY A 81 -10.05 5.53 -4.59
N ALA A 82 -11.15 6.28 -4.51
CA ALA A 82 -11.11 7.73 -4.34
C ALA A 82 -10.33 8.14 -3.09
N ASP A 83 -10.60 7.46 -1.97
CA ASP A 83 -9.86 7.66 -0.73
C ASP A 83 -8.60 6.79 -0.69
N ASP A 84 -8.73 5.52 -1.03
CA ASP A 84 -7.69 4.48 -1.01
C ASP A 84 -7.33 4.06 -2.45
N ASN A 85 -6.33 4.65 -3.13
CA ASN A 85 -5.52 5.76 -2.64
C ASN A 85 -5.29 6.87 -3.70
N ALA A 86 -6.33 7.16 -4.49
CA ALA A 86 -6.31 8.30 -5.40
C ALA A 86 -6.10 9.62 -4.66
N SER A 87 -6.62 9.76 -3.44
CA SER A 87 -6.43 10.95 -2.60
C SER A 87 -4.96 11.18 -2.23
N GLY A 88 -4.23 10.15 -1.78
CA GLY A 88 -2.80 10.23 -1.48
C GLY A 88 -1.96 10.44 -2.74
N THR A 89 -2.32 9.78 -3.84
CA THR A 89 -1.66 10.00 -5.15
C THR A 89 -1.84 11.44 -5.65
N ALA A 90 -3.04 12.02 -5.49
CA ALA A 90 -3.29 13.42 -5.83
C ALA A 90 -2.42 14.36 -4.97
N ALA A 91 -2.38 14.13 -3.65
CA ALA A 91 -1.53 14.91 -2.74
C ALA A 91 -0.04 14.79 -3.11
N LEU A 92 0.42 13.59 -3.51
CA LEU A 92 1.81 13.37 -3.96
C LEU A 92 2.15 14.22 -5.19
N ILE A 93 1.25 14.26 -6.18
CA ILE A 93 1.45 15.05 -7.42
C ILE A 93 1.44 16.54 -7.11
N GLU A 94 0.51 17.02 -6.27
CA GLU A 94 0.44 18.42 -5.86
C GLU A 94 1.69 18.85 -5.07
N LEU A 95 2.18 18.01 -4.15
CA LEU A 95 3.42 18.27 -3.43
C LEU A 95 4.64 18.27 -4.34
N ALA A 96 4.67 17.42 -5.37
CA ALA A 96 5.74 17.41 -6.36
C ALA A 96 5.75 18.72 -7.18
N GLN A 97 4.57 19.20 -7.58
CA GLN A 97 4.43 20.48 -8.27
C GLN A 97 4.88 21.64 -7.37
N TRP A 98 4.41 21.66 -6.12
CA TRP A 98 4.77 22.69 -5.14
C TRP A 98 6.27 22.72 -4.86
N ALA A 99 6.90 21.56 -4.61
CA ALA A 99 8.32 21.48 -4.31
C ALA A 99 9.22 21.90 -5.48
N ASN A 100 8.71 21.83 -6.72
CA ASN A 100 9.40 22.26 -7.93
C ASN A 100 9.19 23.77 -8.24
N ASP A 101 8.31 24.47 -7.52
CA ASP A 101 8.12 25.91 -7.70
C ASP A 101 9.40 26.67 -7.28
N LYS A 102 9.88 27.55 -8.17
CA LYS A 102 11.07 28.39 -7.95
C LYS A 102 10.95 29.31 -6.72
N LYS A 103 9.72 29.62 -6.28
CA LYS A 103 9.46 30.43 -5.08
C LYS A 103 9.69 29.64 -3.79
N VAL A 104 9.65 28.31 -3.85
CA VAL A 104 9.89 27.46 -2.68
C VAL A 104 11.40 27.45 -2.39
N GLN A 105 11.76 27.95 -1.22
CA GLN A 105 13.16 28.04 -0.77
C GLN A 105 13.64 26.77 -0.05
N TYR A 106 12.80 25.74 0.03
CA TYR A 106 13.13 24.53 0.78
C TYR A 106 14.09 23.64 -0.03
N LYS A 107 15.39 23.92 0.13
CA LYS A 107 16.49 23.24 -0.59
C LYS A 107 17.44 22.47 0.34
N LYS A 108 17.07 22.31 1.61
CA LYS A 108 17.90 21.60 2.61
C LYS A 108 17.96 20.08 2.39
N HIS A 109 17.03 19.54 1.62
CA HIS A 109 16.90 18.11 1.33
C HIS A 109 16.63 17.91 -0.16
N ASN A 110 17.04 16.75 -0.68
CA ASN A 110 16.54 16.24 -1.95
C ASN A 110 15.15 15.64 -1.72
N PHE A 111 14.32 15.58 -2.75
CA PHE A 111 12.99 14.98 -2.66
C PHE A 111 12.83 13.85 -3.65
N LEU A 112 12.39 12.70 -3.15
CA LEU A 112 11.99 11.55 -3.96
C LEU A 112 10.48 11.38 -3.81
N PHE A 113 9.74 11.60 -4.89
CA PHE A 113 8.31 11.33 -4.99
C PHE A 113 8.14 9.95 -5.60
N ILE A 114 7.41 9.05 -4.95
CA ILE A 114 7.22 7.69 -5.44
C ILE A 114 5.75 7.26 -5.33
N ALA A 115 5.14 6.98 -6.47
CA ALA A 115 3.85 6.31 -6.54
C ALA A 115 4.10 4.80 -6.65
N PHE A 116 3.79 4.07 -5.58
CA PHE A 116 3.99 2.63 -5.49
C PHE A 116 2.90 1.86 -6.23
N PHE A 117 3.33 0.78 -6.88
CA PHE A 117 2.41 -0.19 -7.44
C PHE A 117 2.13 -1.33 -6.46
N ARG A 118 0.87 -1.75 -6.41
CA ARG A 118 0.42 -3.01 -5.82
C ARG A 118 0.65 -3.08 -4.32
N GLU A 119 0.19 -2.05 -3.62
CA GLU A 119 0.06 -2.01 -2.16
C GLU A 119 -1.00 -3.04 -1.72
N GLU A 120 -2.17 -3.00 -2.37
CA GLU A 120 -3.42 -3.70 -2.03
C GLU A 120 -3.32 -5.24 -2.04
N LEU A 121 -2.23 -5.76 -2.61
CA LEU A 121 -1.96 -7.19 -2.74
C LEU A 121 -0.76 -7.64 -1.91
N GLY A 122 -0.09 -6.72 -1.20
CA GLY A 122 1.01 -7.02 -0.28
C GLY A 122 2.29 -6.24 -0.54
N LEU A 123 2.21 -4.92 -0.72
CA LEU A 123 3.37 -4.00 -0.70
C LEU A 123 4.45 -4.30 -1.76
N TYR A 124 4.07 -4.79 -2.94
CA TYR A 124 5.05 -5.25 -3.94
C TYR A 124 5.96 -4.14 -4.45
N GLY A 125 5.38 -2.97 -4.75
CA GLY A 125 6.12 -1.82 -5.26
C GLY A 125 7.14 -1.28 -4.26
N SER A 126 6.72 -1.09 -3.00
CA SER A 126 7.62 -0.60 -1.95
C SER A 126 8.70 -1.61 -1.60
N LYS A 127 8.36 -2.91 -1.57
CA LYS A 127 9.34 -3.98 -1.42
C LYS A 127 10.37 -4.01 -2.55
N TYR A 128 9.91 -3.90 -3.80
CA TYR A 128 10.83 -3.88 -4.94
C TYR A 128 11.77 -2.68 -4.88
N PHE A 129 11.28 -1.52 -4.47
CA PHE A 129 12.09 -0.31 -4.29
C PHE A 129 13.15 -0.49 -3.20
N THR A 130 12.84 -1.09 -2.05
CA THR A 130 13.84 -1.30 -1.00
C THR A 130 14.89 -2.34 -1.38
N GLU A 131 14.52 -3.33 -2.20
CA GLU A 131 15.45 -4.33 -2.74
C GLU A 131 16.28 -3.81 -3.93
N ASN A 132 15.75 -2.86 -4.70
CA ASN A 132 16.36 -2.29 -5.91
C ASN A 132 16.24 -0.76 -5.91
N PRO A 133 16.91 -0.07 -4.97
CA PRO A 133 16.66 1.34 -4.73
C PRO A 133 17.27 2.22 -5.82
N THR A 134 16.54 3.27 -6.21
CA THR A 134 17.00 4.27 -7.20
C THR A 134 17.86 5.38 -6.59
N VAL A 135 17.95 5.41 -5.25
CA VAL A 135 18.79 6.31 -4.45
C VAL A 135 19.42 5.52 -3.31
N ASP A 136 20.54 5.97 -2.76
CA ASP A 136 21.12 5.29 -1.59
C ASP A 136 20.15 5.38 -0.40
N LEU A 137 19.71 4.23 0.12
CA LEU A 137 18.81 4.15 1.27
C LEU A 137 19.42 4.80 2.52
N LYS A 138 20.75 4.83 2.64
CA LYS A 138 21.45 5.51 3.75
C LYS A 138 21.35 7.03 3.67
N SER A 139 21.05 7.58 2.50
CA SER A 139 20.83 9.03 2.31
C SER A 139 19.42 9.46 2.71
N ILE A 140 18.49 8.51 2.91
CA ILE A 140 17.10 8.81 3.24
C ILE A 140 16.99 9.13 4.73
N SER A 141 16.50 10.32 5.06
CA SER A 141 16.27 10.72 6.45
C SER A 141 14.99 10.10 7.01
N TYR A 142 13.91 10.15 6.24
CA TYR A 142 12.61 9.57 6.55
C TYR A 142 11.76 9.48 5.30
N MET A 143 10.67 8.72 5.40
CA MET A 143 9.65 8.60 4.38
C MET A 143 8.30 8.97 4.97
N ILE A 144 7.51 9.76 4.24
CA ILE A 144 6.12 10.07 4.56
C ILE A 144 5.26 9.33 3.54
N ASN A 145 4.43 8.40 4.03
CA ASN A 145 3.41 7.75 3.22
C ASN A 145 2.08 8.51 3.35
N MET A 146 1.47 8.82 2.22
CA MET A 146 0.17 9.45 2.12
C MET A 146 -0.83 8.38 1.70
N ASP A 147 -1.70 8.02 2.63
CA ASP A 147 -2.71 6.99 2.45
C ASP A 147 -4.04 7.46 3.03
N MET A 148 -5.12 7.25 2.28
CA MET A 148 -6.48 7.55 2.71
C MET A 148 -6.66 9.00 3.21
N LEU A 149 -6.19 9.98 2.45
CA LEU A 149 -6.24 11.42 2.81
C LEU A 149 -7.59 12.08 2.50
N GLY A 150 -8.47 11.42 1.76
CA GLY A 150 -9.72 11.99 1.24
C GLY A 150 -10.84 12.10 2.27
N ARG A 151 -10.67 11.52 3.47
CA ARG A 151 -11.66 11.54 4.55
C ARG A 151 -11.27 12.48 5.69
N LEU A 152 -11.76 13.72 5.62
CA LEU A 152 -11.73 14.62 6.77
C LEU A 152 -12.99 14.43 7.62
N ASN A 153 -12.82 14.29 8.94
CA ASN A 153 -13.93 14.24 9.87
C ASN A 153 -14.40 15.66 10.20
N ASP A 154 -15.67 15.98 9.91
CA ASP A 154 -16.26 17.32 10.12
C ASP A 154 -16.31 17.77 11.58
N SER A 155 -16.21 16.85 12.54
CA SER A 155 -16.23 17.20 13.97
C SER A 155 -14.82 17.45 14.50
N THR A 156 -13.86 16.60 14.15
CA THR A 156 -12.49 16.68 14.70
C THR A 156 -11.54 17.50 13.84
N HIS A 157 -11.82 17.64 12.54
CA HIS A 157 -10.93 18.25 11.53
C HIS A 157 -9.48 17.74 11.66
N SER A 158 -9.33 16.47 12.02
CA SER A 158 -8.04 15.90 12.40
C SER A 158 -7.39 15.16 11.24
N ILE A 159 -6.09 15.41 11.04
CA ILE A 159 -5.22 14.56 10.23
C ILE A 159 -4.46 13.64 11.19
N THR A 160 -4.47 12.34 10.92
CA THR A 160 -3.71 11.36 11.71
C THR A 160 -2.34 11.17 11.10
N ILE A 161 -1.30 11.35 11.92
CA ILE A 161 0.08 11.03 11.56
C ILE A 161 0.51 9.87 12.44
N GLY A 162 0.66 8.69 11.82
CA GLY A 162 1.20 7.51 12.46
C GLY A 162 2.65 7.30 12.04
N GLY A 163 3.48 6.80 12.95
CA GLY A 163 4.85 6.40 12.67
C GLY A 163 5.07 4.94 13.05
N TYR A 164 5.76 4.20 12.20
CA TYR A 164 6.32 2.89 12.56
C TYR A 164 7.82 3.04 12.71
N GLY A 165 8.33 2.84 13.94
CA GLY A 165 9.75 2.86 14.23
C GLY A 165 10.44 1.62 13.68
N THR A 166 10.63 1.54 12.36
CA THR A 166 11.54 0.56 11.75
C THR A 166 12.98 1.07 11.71
N SER A 167 13.19 2.33 12.10
CA SER A 167 14.52 2.91 12.28
C SER A 167 15.10 2.47 13.62
N PRO A 168 16.32 1.91 13.66
CA PRO A 168 16.99 1.57 14.91
C PRO A 168 17.30 2.80 15.78
N THR A 169 17.14 4.02 15.25
CA THR A 169 17.40 5.28 15.96
C THR A 169 16.20 5.80 16.77
N TRP A 170 15.00 5.26 16.57
CA TRP A 170 13.82 5.67 17.32
C TRP A 170 13.60 4.63 18.42
N GLU A 171 13.88 5.00 19.67
CA GLU A 171 13.63 4.13 20.83
C GLU A 171 12.13 3.75 20.88
N LYS A 172 11.86 2.48 21.17
CA LYS A 172 10.51 1.91 21.24
C LYS A 172 9.73 2.43 22.44
#